data_AF-A0A8T1T0S0-F1
#
_entry.id   AF-A0A8T1T0S0-F1
#
_cell.length_a   1.000
_cell.length_b   1.000
_cell.length_c   1.000
_cell.angle_alpha   90.00
_cell.angle_beta   90.00
_cell.angle_gamma   90.00
#
_symmetry.space_group_name_H-M   'P 1'
#
loop_
_entity.id
_entity.type
_entity.pdbx_description
1 polymer ?
#
loop_
_entity_poly.entity_id
_entity_poly.type
_entity_poly.pdbx_seq_one_letter_code
_entity_poly.pdbx_strand_id
1 'polypeptide(L)'
;MLCVFSVQEFMTFTSQLIVERSVLGSRASVKEQEYLCHVYVRNDRLAGVVIADNEYPPRVCFTLLEKVLDEFSTQVSRIDWPSGSP
;
A
#
# COMPACT_ATOMS: atom_id res chain seq x y z
N MET A 1 -16.73 -14.90 -20.90
CA MET A 1 -15.49 -15.42 -20.28
C MET A 1 -14.38 -14.36 -20.36
N LEU A 2 -14.66 -13.11 -20.03
CA LEU A 2 -13.70 -12.00 -19.93
C LEU A 2 -14.37 -10.97 -19.00
N CYS A 3 -13.59 -10.19 -18.24
CA CYS A 3 -14.01 -9.12 -17.30
C CYS A 3 -14.04 -9.42 -15.78
N VAL A 4 -13.15 -10.27 -15.26
CA VAL A 4 -12.79 -10.22 -13.81
C VAL A 4 -11.33 -9.82 -13.54
N PHE A 5 -10.50 -9.62 -14.57
CA PHE A 5 -9.07 -9.25 -14.44
C PHE A 5 -8.78 -7.73 -14.32
N SER A 6 -9.77 -6.84 -14.47
CA SER A 6 -9.46 -5.41 -14.73
C SER A 6 -9.12 -4.58 -13.49
N VAL A 7 -9.71 -4.87 -12.33
CA VAL A 7 -9.60 -3.97 -11.16
C VAL A 7 -8.43 -4.37 -10.26
N GLN A 8 -8.18 -5.66 -10.08
CA GLN A 8 -7.05 -6.14 -9.28
C GLN A 8 -5.71 -5.72 -9.89
N GLU A 9 -5.55 -5.90 -11.21
CA GLU A 9 -4.35 -5.44 -11.94
C GLU A 9 -4.18 -3.92 -11.85
N PHE A 10 -5.29 -3.17 -11.94
CA PHE A 10 -5.28 -1.72 -11.76
C PHE A 10 -4.85 -1.32 -10.34
N MET A 11 -5.37 -1.98 -9.31
CA MET A 11 -4.98 -1.73 -7.92
C MET A 11 -3.50 -2.04 -7.69
N THR A 12 -3.01 -3.18 -8.20
CA THR A 12 -1.60 -3.57 -8.10
C THR A 12 -0.69 -2.57 -8.80
N PHE A 13 -0.99 -2.22 -10.06
CA PHE A 13 -0.21 -1.27 -10.83
C PHE A 13 -0.17 0.12 -10.17
N THR A 14 -1.33 0.64 -9.76
CA THR A 14 -1.43 1.93 -9.09
C THR A 14 -0.68 1.93 -7.75
N SER A 15 -0.77 0.85 -6.98
CA SER A 15 -0.01 0.73 -5.74
C SER A 15 1.50 0.76 -5.95
N GLN A 16 2.02 0.04 -6.96
CA GLN A 16 3.43 0.07 -7.31
C GLN A 16 3.87 1.47 -7.76
N LEU A 17 3.11 2.11 -8.66
CA LEU A 17 3.41 3.45 -9.15
C LEU A 17 3.46 4.49 -8.02
N ILE A 18 2.50 4.43 -7.09
CA ILE A 18 2.45 5.35 -5.94
C ILE A 18 3.64 5.13 -5.01
N VAL A 19 4.04 3.88 -4.75
CA VAL A 19 5.22 3.57 -3.93
C VAL A 19 6.49 4.05 -4.60
N GLU A 20 6.67 3.85 -5.90
CA GLU A 20 7.82 4.31 -6.66
C GLU A 20 7.95 5.85 -6.67
N ARG A 21 6.83 6.57 -6.62
CA ARG A 21 6.81 8.04 -6.57
C ARG A 21 6.87 8.61 -5.15
N SER A 22 6.69 7.77 -4.14
CA SER A 22 6.72 8.18 -2.74
C SER A 22 8.14 8.17 -2.17
N VAL A 23 8.41 9.12 -1.27
CA VAL A 23 9.72 9.24 -0.62
C VAL A 23 9.78 8.31 0.59
N LEU A 24 10.96 7.74 0.85
CA LEU A 24 11.19 6.94 2.06
C LEU A 24 10.85 7.76 3.32
N GLY A 25 10.07 7.18 4.23
CA GLY A 25 9.64 7.82 5.46
C GLY A 25 8.43 8.75 5.30
N SER A 26 7.82 8.84 4.12
CA SER A 26 6.64 9.67 3.89
C SER A 26 5.33 8.87 3.99
N ARG A 27 4.28 9.60 4.38
CA ARG A 27 2.87 9.17 4.30
C ARG A 27 2.18 10.05 3.29
N ALA A 28 1.51 9.46 2.31
CA ALA A 28 0.78 10.19 1.29
C ALA A 28 -0.59 9.57 1.06
N SER A 29 -1.50 10.38 0.54
CA SER A 29 -2.84 9.95 0.13
C SER A 29 -3.05 10.46 -1.28
N VAL A 30 -3.35 9.56 -2.21
CA VAL A 30 -3.63 9.86 -3.61
C VAL A 30 -5.11 9.64 -3.83
N LYS A 31 -5.82 10.65 -4.33
CA LYS A 31 -7.23 10.53 -4.67
C LYS A 31 -7.35 10.10 -6.13
N GLU A 32 -7.99 8.97 -6.39
CA GLU A 32 -8.22 8.41 -7.71
C GLU A 32 -9.72 8.21 -7.91
N GLN A 33 -10.36 9.14 -8.63
CA GLN A 33 -11.81 9.17 -8.83
C GLN A 33 -12.61 9.15 -7.50
N GLU A 34 -13.32 8.07 -7.23
CA GLU A 34 -14.14 7.85 -6.02
C GLU A 34 -13.35 7.19 -4.88
N TYR A 35 -12.14 6.68 -5.16
CA TYR A 35 -11.27 5.99 -4.22
C TYR A 35 -10.14 6.88 -3.71
N LEU A 36 -9.65 6.56 -2.52
CA LEU A 36 -8.46 7.12 -1.89
C LEU A 36 -7.45 6.02 -1.62
N CYS A 37 -6.26 6.20 -2.19
CA CYS A 37 -5.10 5.34 -2.02
C CYS A 37 -4.18 5.95 -0.96
N HIS A 38 -4.15 5.37 0.22
CA HIS A 38 -3.22 5.74 1.29
C HIS A 38 -1.96 4.91 1.19
N VAL A 39 -0.81 5.56 1.08
CA VAL A 39 0.51 4.92 1.05
C VAL A 39 1.31 5.32 2.27
N TYR A 40 1.99 4.34 2.86
CA TYR A 40 2.99 4.57 3.88
C TYR A 40 4.28 3.85 3.51
N VAL A 41 5.34 4.62 3.28
CA VAL A 41 6.68 4.10 3.00
C VAL A 41 7.55 4.29 4.24
N ARG A 42 7.97 3.19 4.86
CA ARG A 42 8.86 3.20 6.03
C ARG A 42 10.31 3.41 5.60
N ASN A 43 11.12 3.97 6.49
CA ASN A 43 12.57 4.13 6.25
C ASN A 43 13.31 2.81 6.02
N ASP A 44 12.70 1.68 6.40
CA ASP A 44 13.25 0.35 6.17
C ASP A 44 13.10 -0.15 4.73
N ARG A 45 12.54 0.66 3.83
CA ARG A 45 12.14 0.29 2.45
C ARG A 45 10.99 -0.72 2.40
N LEU A 46 10.21 -0.81 3.48
CA LEU A 46 8.92 -1.49 3.49
C LEU A 46 7.84 -0.46 3.20
N ALA A 47 6.98 -0.74 2.23
CA ALA A 47 5.86 0.12 1.88
C ALA A 47 4.55 -0.67 1.99
N GLY A 48 3.50 0.01 2.43
CA GLY A 48 2.14 -0.51 2.43
C GLY A 48 1.21 0.49 1.75
N VAL A 49 0.27 -0.05 0.97
CA VAL A 49 -0.77 0.74 0.30
C VAL A 49 -2.14 0.19 0.70
N VAL A 50 -3.06 1.06 1.05
CA VAL A 50 -4.47 0.76 1.31
C VAL A 50 -5.31 1.61 0.37
N ILE A 51 -6.19 0.96 -0.38
CA ILE A 51 -7.17 1.61 -1.25
C ILE A 51 -8.51 1.50 -0.55
N ALA A 52 -9.13 2.64 -0.23
CA ALA A 52 -10.41 2.71 0.45
C ALA A 52 -11.26 3.83 -0.15
N ASP A 53 -12.57 3.79 0.05
CA ASP A 53 -13.46 4.86 -0.39
C ASP A 53 -13.22 6.16 0.39
N ASN A 54 -13.64 7.30 -0.17
CA ASN A 54 -13.54 8.61 0.50
C ASN A 54 -14.33 8.71 1.82
N GLU A 55 -15.31 7.84 2.04
CA GLU A 55 -16.04 7.77 3.30
C GLU A 55 -15.18 7.19 4.44
N TYR A 56 -14.15 6.41 4.11
CA TYR A 56 -13.25 5.83 5.10
C TYR A 56 -12.27 6.88 5.63
N PRO A 57 -12.22 7.12 6.95
CA PRO A 57 -11.35 8.15 7.50
C PRO A 57 -9.87 7.74 7.34
N PRO A 58 -9.00 8.64 6.83
CA PRO A 58 -7.59 8.34 6.56
C PRO A 58 -6.84 7.88 7.82
N ARG A 59 -7.24 8.38 9.00
CA ARG A 59 -6.66 7.98 10.29
C ARG A 59 -6.76 6.47 10.53
N VAL A 60 -7.89 5.86 10.18
CA VAL A 60 -8.09 4.42 10.37
C VAL A 60 -7.24 3.64 9.36
N CYS A 61 -7.19 4.10 8.10
CA CYS A 61 -6.36 3.50 7.05
C CYS A 61 -4.86 3.50 7.43
N PHE A 62 -4.34 4.63 7.93
CA PHE A 62 -2.95 4.71 8.37
C PHE A 62 -2.67 3.88 9.63
N THR A 63 -3.62 3.81 10.58
CA THR A 63 -3.48 2.95 11.76
C THR A 63 -3.43 1.47 11.37
N LEU A 64 -4.26 1.07 10.41
CA LEU A 64 -4.26 -0.29 9.86
C LEU A 64 -2.93 -0.60 9.15
N LEU A 65 -2.47 0.30 8.27
CA LEU A 65 -1.18 0.17 7.58
C LEU A 65 -0.03 -0.01 8.56
N GLU A 66 0.03 0.83 9.59
CA GLU A 66 1.11 0.78 10.58
C GLU A 66 1.12 -0.56 11.34
N LYS A 67 -0.05 -1.05 11.75
CA LYS A 67 -0.18 -2.36 12.40
C LYS A 67 0.25 -3.52 11.49
N VAL A 68 -0.25 -3.55 10.26
CA VAL A 68 0.07 -4.64 9.31
C VAL A 68 1.56 -4.65 8.97
N LEU A 69 2.16 -3.47 8.78
CA LEU A 69 3.60 -3.35 8.51
C LEU A 69 4.46 -3.75 9.72
N ASP A 70 3.99 -3.48 10.94
CA ASP A 70 4.66 -3.89 12.17
C ASP A 70 4.58 -5.41 12.39
N GLU A 71 3.38 -5.99 12.22
CA GLU A 71 3.16 -7.43 12.28
C GLU A 71 3.99 -8.17 11.21
N PHE A 72 3.99 -7.66 9.97
CA PHE A 72 4.80 -8.21 8.89
C PHE A 72 6.29 -8.12 9.20
N SER A 73 6.75 -6.98 9.71
CA SER A 73 8.16 -6.80 10.09
C SER A 73 8.59 -7.65 11.27
N THR A 74 7.64 -8.12 12.10
CA THR A 74 7.90 -9.01 13.23
C THR A 74 7.97 -10.47 12.79
N GLN A 75 7.15 -10.87 11.82
CA GLN A 75 7.10 -12.25 11.33
C GLN A 75 8.09 -12.54 10.21
N VAL A 76 8.33 -11.57 9.33
CA VAL A 76 9.18 -11.70 8.15
C VAL A 76 10.43 -10.84 8.34
N SER A 77 11.57 -11.49 8.42
CA SER A 77 12.86 -10.80 8.54
C SER A 77 13.13 -9.94 7.32
N ARG A 78 13.76 -8.78 7.54
CA ARG A 78 14.14 -7.82 6.48
C ARG A 78 14.97 -8.43 5.35
N ILE A 79 15.64 -9.55 5.62
CA ILE A 79 16.48 -10.28 4.67
C ILE A 79 15.63 -10.94 3.57
N ASP A 80 14.37 -11.30 3.86
CA ASP A 80 13.50 -12.05 2.95
C ASP A 80 12.59 -11.15 2.08
N TRP A 81 12.47 -9.86 2.42
CA TRP A 81 11.66 -8.89 1.68
C TRP A 81 12.06 -8.72 0.20
N PRO A 82 13.35 -8.65 -0.19
CA PRO A 82 13.72 -8.46 -1.60
C PRO A 82 13.46 -9.69 -2.48
N SER A 83 13.22 -10.86 -1.88
CA SER A 83 12.93 -12.12 -2.56
C SER A 83 11.45 -12.51 -2.55
N GLY A 84 10.58 -11.68 -1.97
CA GLY A 84 9.15 -11.91 -1.96
C GLY A 84 8.57 -11.80 -3.37
N SER A 85 8.35 -12.93 -4.02
CA SER A 85 7.50 -12.99 -5.22
C SER A 85 6.05 -12.68 -4.83
N PRO A 86 5.30 -11.90 -5.65
CA PRO A 86 3.87 -11.68 -5.43
C PRO A 86 3.05 -12.97 -5.53
#